data_AF-A0AAD5T203-F1
#
_entry.id   AF-A0AAD5T203-F1
#
_cell.length_a   1.000
_cell.length_b   1.000
_cell.length_c   1.000
_cell.angle_alpha   90.00
_cell.angle_beta   90.00
_cell.angle_gamma   90.00
#
_symmetry.space_group_name_H-M   'P 1'
#
loop_
_entity.id
_entity.type
_entity.pdbx_description
1 polymer ?
#
loop_
_entity_poly.entity_id
_entity_poly.type
_entity_poly.pdbx_seq_one_letter_code
_entity_poly.pdbx_strand_id
1 'polypeptide(L)'
;MTINSLPSQSTTDSASSAERPTLQALLEPHAVYGDAFAEKYGAISFLATRIFGELPSVFHTNAIYPTTIKCQIVSVAFTTDVKKLSKNLQRLITIVTSLVAQCAYCSAVACGLGDVFKGFVAVTEPLQLAPGDISATDRIALRLCVAATKVPARVSPKLRRENFLAFGGEVGLQQIANILATSGFSNTFNSLLTAELDQHLSKSAEIAFKNTKYSFGAHKCNFKFKTTFPKASVSSGSSSNVSTFSWIMELIQVIRHARNLQVENQAILNELPIPTTHDSLNAWLLKKFHGGFAPRYLTKIINVNAKRAFCVLLSQTLFSETETKSFDNKYVAQLPFADRAVIAFVYFSATKNNLLTAHFAFLASSLGIPAVTLTAALHGAKIFDHKRPETATTAMQVMIPLTYYSARRYHKRVWRLAPRLVPSCDENPATVLAFCTLVSVFTMLQRYSAVVGNDGDGFENGVLEEFVASSYGRECGLVEGTATEFTSSARFSASEDEFEIDWDDVDVSTIGPAAASLRMGVGEIVGRGVGGGGDVWGGRVKY
;
A
#
# COMPACT_ATOMS: atom_id res chain seq x y z
N MET A 1 -29.55 -1.28 -64.88
CA MET A 1 -30.16 -0.19 -64.08
C MET A 1 -29.68 -0.38 -62.65
N THR A 2 -28.69 0.42 -62.28
CA THR A 2 -27.89 0.29 -61.07
C THR A 2 -28.30 1.43 -60.14
N ILE A 3 -28.82 1.11 -58.97
CA ILE A 3 -29.25 2.11 -57.98
C ILE A 3 -28.10 2.29 -56.98
N ASN A 4 -27.62 3.53 -56.90
CA ASN A 4 -26.52 3.96 -56.04
C ASN A 4 -26.87 3.84 -54.55
N SER A 5 -26.02 3.15 -53.79
CA SER A 5 -25.98 3.17 -52.34
C SER A 5 -25.26 4.42 -51.84
N LEU A 6 -25.94 5.22 -51.01
CA LEU A 6 -25.35 6.30 -50.22
C LEU A 6 -24.37 5.73 -49.18
N PRO A 7 -23.21 6.38 -48.93
CA PRO A 7 -22.23 5.91 -47.96
C PRO A 7 -22.72 6.11 -46.52
N SER A 8 -22.57 5.06 -45.72
CA SER A 8 -22.72 5.02 -44.27
C SER A 8 -21.84 6.08 -43.61
N GLN A 9 -22.46 6.98 -42.86
CA GLN A 9 -21.76 7.87 -41.94
C GLN A 9 -21.05 7.03 -40.88
N SER A 10 -19.72 6.98 -40.97
CA SER A 10 -18.87 6.59 -39.86
C SER A 10 -19.00 7.68 -38.79
N THR A 11 -19.71 7.40 -37.70
CA THR A 11 -19.58 8.17 -36.47
C THR A 11 -18.19 7.88 -35.90
N THR A 12 -17.21 8.66 -36.36
CA THR A 12 -15.94 8.82 -35.66
C THR A 12 -16.25 9.41 -34.29
N ASP A 13 -16.15 8.59 -33.25
CA ASP A 13 -16.09 8.98 -31.84
C ASP A 13 -14.79 9.77 -31.57
N SER A 14 -14.63 10.92 -32.23
CA SER A 14 -13.71 11.97 -31.81
C SER A 14 -14.46 12.88 -30.83
N ALA A 15 -14.98 12.30 -29.76
CA ALA A 15 -15.26 13.07 -28.56
C ALA A 15 -13.89 13.49 -28.03
N SER A 16 -13.63 14.80 -28.03
CA SER A 16 -12.48 15.37 -27.35
C SER A 16 -12.42 14.79 -25.94
N SER A 17 -11.41 13.97 -25.67
CA SER A 17 -11.21 13.34 -24.36
C SER A 17 -10.80 14.44 -23.38
N ALA A 18 -11.77 15.19 -22.87
CA ALA A 18 -11.58 16.02 -21.70
C ALA A 18 -11.02 15.08 -20.62
N GLU A 19 -9.73 15.27 -20.33
CA GLU A 19 -8.99 14.46 -19.37
C GLU A 19 -9.73 14.54 -18.04
N ARG A 20 -10.35 13.44 -17.60
CA ARG A 20 -11.12 13.44 -16.35
C ARG A 20 -10.16 13.81 -15.22
N PRO A 21 -10.51 14.77 -14.34
CA PRO A 21 -9.61 15.22 -13.30
C PRO A 21 -9.30 14.06 -12.33
N THR A 22 -8.06 14.05 -11.83
CA THR A 22 -7.65 13.17 -10.73
C THR A 22 -8.41 13.52 -9.45
N LEU A 23 -8.53 12.56 -8.53
CA LEU A 23 -9.08 12.85 -7.20
C LEU A 23 -8.25 13.93 -6.48
N GLN A 24 -6.92 13.89 -6.60
CA GLN A 24 -6.03 14.93 -6.07
C GLN A 24 -6.39 16.31 -6.64
N ALA A 25 -6.55 16.44 -7.96
CA ALA A 25 -6.91 17.71 -8.61
C ALA A 25 -8.29 18.22 -8.17
N LEU A 26 -9.25 17.33 -7.86
CA LEU A 26 -10.55 17.73 -7.31
C LEU A 26 -10.48 18.21 -5.85
N LEU A 27 -9.53 17.68 -5.06
CA LEU A 27 -9.33 18.07 -3.67
C LEU A 27 -8.43 19.32 -3.53
N GLU A 28 -7.71 19.67 -4.60
CA GLU A 28 -6.78 20.79 -4.68
C GLU A 28 -7.36 22.14 -4.19
N PRO A 29 -8.62 22.52 -4.51
CA PRO A 29 -9.19 23.78 -4.01
C PRO A 29 -9.34 23.85 -2.49
N HIS A 30 -9.23 22.71 -1.79
CA HIS A 30 -9.30 22.62 -0.33
C HIS A 30 -7.92 22.46 0.32
N ALA A 31 -6.88 22.23 -0.47
CA ALA A 31 -5.54 21.92 0.04
C ALA A 31 -4.96 23.06 0.89
N VAL A 32 -4.13 22.68 1.88
CA VAL A 32 -3.59 23.62 2.87
C VAL A 32 -2.20 24.09 2.44
N TYR A 33 -2.08 25.39 2.18
CA TYR A 33 -0.87 26.02 1.63
C TYR A 33 -0.21 27.02 2.58
N GLY A 34 1.04 27.38 2.25
CA GLY A 34 1.75 28.53 2.82
C GLY A 34 1.96 28.44 4.33
N ASP A 35 1.78 29.59 5.00
CA ASP A 35 2.05 29.76 6.43
C ASP A 35 1.19 28.85 7.30
N ALA A 36 -0.07 28.61 6.94
CA ALA A 36 -0.95 27.72 7.68
C ALA A 36 -0.42 26.28 7.71
N PHE A 37 0.12 25.79 6.58
CA PHE A 37 0.77 24.47 6.57
C PHE A 37 2.04 24.48 7.41
N ALA A 38 2.89 25.50 7.24
CA ALA A 38 4.18 25.59 7.93
C ALA A 38 4.05 25.75 9.45
N GLU A 39 3.04 26.46 9.93
CA GLU A 39 2.76 26.66 11.35
C GLU A 39 2.45 25.32 12.04
N LYS A 40 1.64 24.47 11.40
CA LYS A 40 1.21 23.19 11.97
C LYS A 40 2.14 22.03 11.68
N TYR A 41 2.78 22.02 10.51
CA TYR A 41 3.57 20.90 9.99
C TYR A 41 4.99 21.32 9.60
N GLY A 42 5.54 22.34 10.25
CA GLY A 42 6.86 22.92 9.90
C GLY A 42 7.99 21.90 9.88
N ALA A 43 8.01 20.94 10.81
CA ALA A 43 9.02 19.88 10.82
C ALA A 43 8.92 18.96 9.60
N ILE A 44 7.69 18.58 9.22
CA ILE A 44 7.42 17.75 8.05
C ILE A 44 7.75 18.53 6.78
N SER A 45 7.31 19.78 6.68
CA SER A 45 7.60 20.67 5.55
C SER A 45 9.10 20.79 5.32
N PHE A 46 9.86 21.04 6.39
CA PHE A 46 11.30 21.14 6.35
C PHE A 46 11.95 19.85 5.87
N LEU A 47 11.61 18.71 6.48
CA LEU A 47 12.19 17.42 6.13
C LEU A 47 11.82 16.99 4.71
N ALA A 48 10.56 17.10 4.31
CA ALA A 48 10.10 16.77 2.97
C ALA A 48 10.77 17.67 1.92
N THR A 49 10.84 18.99 2.15
CA THR A 49 11.55 19.91 1.24
C THR A 49 13.03 19.57 1.14
N ARG A 50 13.68 19.16 2.24
CA ARG A 50 15.08 18.71 2.19
C ARG A 50 15.27 17.37 1.48
N ILE A 51 14.30 16.48 1.58
CA ILE A 51 14.34 15.16 0.93
C ILE A 51 14.03 15.29 -0.57
N PHE A 52 13.05 16.08 -0.95
CA PHE A 52 12.56 16.10 -2.32
C PHE A 52 13.01 17.34 -3.10
N GLY A 53 13.66 18.30 -2.44
CA GLY A 53 14.01 19.62 -3.01
C GLY A 53 12.84 20.61 -2.97
N GLU A 54 11.62 20.11 -2.95
CA GLU A 54 10.37 20.86 -2.74
C GLU A 54 9.40 20.03 -1.90
N LEU A 55 8.39 20.66 -1.30
CA LEU A 55 7.33 19.91 -0.60
C LEU A 55 6.41 19.27 -1.66
N PRO A 56 6.30 17.94 -1.73
CA PRO A 56 5.46 17.30 -2.74
C PRO A 56 4.00 17.70 -2.61
N SER A 57 3.32 17.89 -3.75
CA SER A 57 1.96 18.44 -3.81
C SER A 57 0.96 17.67 -2.93
N VAL A 58 1.10 16.34 -2.87
CA VAL A 58 0.23 15.47 -2.07
C VAL A 58 0.19 15.83 -0.57
N PHE A 59 1.25 16.42 0.00
CA PHE A 59 1.24 16.81 1.41
C PHE A 59 0.22 17.91 1.69
N HIS A 60 0.00 18.84 0.74
CA HIS A 60 -0.98 19.91 0.87
C HIS A 60 -2.41 19.35 0.88
N THR A 61 -2.69 18.38 0.01
CA THR A 61 -3.96 17.66 -0.01
C THR A 61 -4.15 16.84 1.27
N ASN A 62 -3.10 16.17 1.77
CA ASN A 62 -3.18 15.36 2.99
C ASN A 62 -3.51 16.20 4.22
N ALA A 63 -3.03 17.45 4.26
CA ALA A 63 -3.27 18.36 5.37
C ALA A 63 -4.74 18.78 5.53
N ILE A 64 -5.59 18.62 4.51
CA ILE A 64 -7.05 18.89 4.61
C ILE A 64 -7.66 18.10 5.78
N TYR A 65 -7.21 16.84 5.94
CA TYR A 65 -7.64 15.96 7.02
C TYR A 65 -6.43 15.60 7.90
N PRO A 66 -6.22 16.29 9.05
CA PRO A 66 -5.03 16.12 9.89
C PRO A 66 -4.73 14.67 10.31
N THR A 67 -5.76 13.84 10.47
CA THR A 67 -5.59 12.41 10.77
C THR A 67 -4.82 11.66 9.69
N THR A 68 -4.93 12.05 8.41
CA THR A 68 -4.10 11.50 7.33
C THR A 68 -2.62 11.72 7.61
N ILE A 69 -2.24 12.97 7.92
CA ILE A 69 -0.85 13.34 8.25
C ILE A 69 -0.40 12.58 9.50
N LYS A 70 -1.21 12.56 10.57
CA LYS A 70 -0.91 11.80 11.79
C LYS A 70 -0.68 10.32 11.49
N CYS A 71 -1.52 9.71 10.65
CA CYS A 71 -1.35 8.31 10.25
C CYS A 71 -0.04 8.09 9.48
N GLN A 72 0.31 8.99 8.55
CA GLN A 72 1.57 8.92 7.81
C GLN A 72 2.78 9.06 8.76
N ILE A 73 2.75 10.03 9.68
CA ILE A 73 3.80 10.24 10.68
C ILE A 73 3.97 9.00 11.57
N VAL A 74 2.87 8.50 12.16
CA VAL A 74 2.89 7.31 13.02
C VAL A 74 3.35 6.08 12.26
N SER A 75 3.07 5.98 10.96
CA SER A 75 3.58 4.89 10.12
C SER A 75 5.10 4.89 9.94
N VAL A 76 5.78 6.01 10.22
CA VAL A 76 7.25 6.08 10.27
C VAL A 76 7.78 5.28 11.47
N ALA A 77 7.05 5.17 12.57
CA ALA A 77 7.47 4.38 13.73
C ALA A 77 7.74 2.90 13.35
N PHE A 78 7.07 2.36 12.32
CA PHE A 78 7.33 1.03 11.79
C PHE A 78 8.72 0.86 11.18
N THR A 79 9.29 1.93 10.62
CA THR A 79 10.59 1.92 9.96
C THR A 79 11.72 2.43 10.87
N THR A 80 11.39 2.93 12.05
CA THR A 80 12.37 3.23 13.10
C THR A 80 12.87 1.92 13.75
N ASP A 81 14.18 1.80 13.94
CA ASP A 81 14.86 0.64 14.54
C ASP A 81 14.95 -0.65 13.68
N VAL A 82 14.99 -0.51 12.35
CA VAL A 82 15.31 -1.62 11.44
C VAL A 82 16.82 -1.88 11.41
N LYS A 83 17.30 -2.70 12.36
CA LYS A 83 18.73 -3.06 12.53
C LYS A 83 19.18 -4.29 11.74
N LYS A 84 18.28 -5.20 11.35
CA LYS A 84 18.65 -6.45 10.66
C LYS A 84 18.70 -6.33 9.15
N LEU A 85 18.08 -5.29 8.58
CA LEU A 85 18.07 -5.04 7.14
C LEU A 85 19.03 -3.91 6.80
N SER A 86 19.84 -4.07 5.76
CA SER A 86 20.67 -2.98 5.24
C SER A 86 19.79 -1.82 4.75
N LYS A 87 20.31 -0.59 4.78
CA LYS A 87 19.57 0.58 4.28
C LYS A 87 19.23 0.45 2.79
N ASN A 88 20.12 -0.17 2.02
CA ASN A 88 19.87 -0.49 0.62
C ASN A 88 18.69 -1.48 0.47
N LEU A 89 18.67 -2.58 1.24
CA LEU A 89 17.56 -3.53 1.20
C LEU A 89 16.22 -2.88 1.63
N GLN A 90 16.22 -2.05 2.67
CA GLN A 90 15.01 -1.32 3.10
C GLN A 90 14.42 -0.48 1.95
N ARG A 91 15.30 0.21 1.20
CA ARG A 91 14.92 1.00 0.03
C ARG A 91 14.45 0.11 -1.12
N LEU A 92 15.16 -0.99 -1.43
CA LEU A 92 14.76 -1.95 -2.45
C LEU A 92 13.38 -2.55 -2.18
N ILE A 93 13.09 -2.93 -0.92
CA ILE A 93 11.77 -3.41 -0.50
C ILE A 93 10.70 -2.36 -0.81
N THR A 94 10.96 -1.09 -0.45
CA THR A 94 10.03 0.03 -0.65
C THR A 94 9.79 0.32 -2.14
N ILE A 95 10.82 0.23 -2.98
CA ILE A 95 10.72 0.39 -4.43
C ILE A 95 9.94 -0.76 -5.03
N VAL A 96 10.37 -2.01 -4.79
CA VAL A 96 9.75 -3.21 -5.38
C VAL A 96 8.29 -3.34 -4.96
N THR A 97 7.96 -3.10 -3.69
CA THR A 97 6.56 -3.16 -3.27
C THR A 97 5.71 -2.07 -3.94
N SER A 98 6.25 -0.87 -4.16
CA SER A 98 5.54 0.21 -4.84
C SER A 98 5.34 -0.07 -6.33
N LEU A 99 6.34 -0.67 -7.00
CA LEU A 99 6.26 -1.10 -8.39
C LEU A 99 5.23 -2.22 -8.57
N VAL A 100 5.27 -3.25 -7.71
CA VAL A 100 4.31 -4.36 -7.74
C VAL A 100 2.90 -3.86 -7.39
N ALA A 101 2.77 -2.81 -6.59
CA ALA A 101 1.51 -2.13 -6.32
C ALA A 101 1.09 -1.12 -7.40
N GLN A 102 1.90 -0.93 -8.45
CA GLN A 102 1.70 0.03 -9.54
C GLN A 102 1.43 1.47 -9.04
N CYS A 103 2.00 1.85 -7.88
CA CYS A 103 1.97 3.23 -7.41
C CYS A 103 3.15 3.99 -8.03
N ALA A 104 2.92 4.69 -9.14
CA ALA A 104 3.94 5.50 -9.81
C ALA A 104 4.56 6.54 -8.86
N TYR A 105 3.71 7.31 -8.18
CA TYR A 105 4.12 8.31 -7.20
C TYR A 105 5.07 7.73 -6.14
N CYS A 106 4.64 6.66 -5.47
CA CYS A 106 5.39 6.04 -4.39
C CYS A 106 6.72 5.42 -4.87
N SER A 107 6.72 4.83 -6.06
CA SER A 107 7.92 4.25 -6.65
C SER A 107 8.95 5.34 -6.95
N ALA A 108 8.51 6.48 -7.48
CA ALA A 108 9.37 7.62 -7.74
C ALA A 108 9.92 8.26 -6.46
N VAL A 109 9.07 8.45 -5.45
CA VAL A 109 9.48 8.89 -4.10
C VAL A 109 10.54 7.95 -3.53
N ALA A 110 10.32 6.63 -3.58
CA ALA A 110 11.26 5.65 -3.05
C ALA A 110 12.61 5.64 -3.81
N CYS A 111 12.58 5.92 -5.12
CA CYS A 111 13.79 6.15 -5.90
C CYS A 111 14.50 7.44 -5.49
N GLY A 112 13.80 8.52 -5.18
CA GLY A 112 14.41 9.79 -4.73
C GLY A 112 15.07 9.72 -3.34
N LEU A 113 14.57 8.86 -2.44
CA LEU A 113 15.03 8.81 -1.04
C LEU A 113 16.55 8.64 -0.85
N GLY A 114 17.25 7.94 -1.74
CA GLY A 114 18.69 7.70 -1.56
C GLY A 114 19.62 8.81 -2.02
N ASP A 115 19.14 9.77 -2.82
CA ASP A 115 19.98 10.89 -3.25
C ASP A 115 20.16 11.94 -2.13
N VAL A 116 19.25 11.95 -1.15
CA VAL A 116 19.23 12.86 0.00
C VAL A 116 20.22 12.44 1.08
N PHE A 117 20.31 11.15 1.34
CA PHE A 117 21.20 10.64 2.38
C PHE A 117 22.67 10.77 1.98
N LYS A 118 23.01 10.83 0.68
CA LYS A 118 24.37 11.12 0.22
C LYS A 118 25.00 12.36 0.87
N GLY A 119 24.20 13.34 1.32
CA GLY A 119 24.67 14.54 2.03
C GLY A 119 24.71 14.48 3.57
N PHE A 120 24.00 13.54 4.21
CA PHE A 120 23.75 13.57 5.67
C PHE A 120 24.06 12.26 6.40
N VAL A 121 23.94 11.11 5.74
CA VAL A 121 24.29 9.78 6.26
C VAL A 121 24.78 8.99 5.07
N ALA A 122 26.07 8.65 5.01
CA ALA A 122 26.73 7.92 3.93
C ALA A 122 25.90 6.75 3.33
N VAL A 123 24.93 7.06 2.48
CA VAL A 123 24.37 6.15 1.47
C VAL A 123 25.18 6.49 0.22
N THR A 124 26.46 6.13 0.29
CA THR A 124 27.44 6.34 -0.78
C THR A 124 27.18 5.44 -1.98
N GLU A 125 26.31 4.44 -1.82
CA GLU A 125 26.05 3.47 -2.86
C GLU A 125 24.92 3.94 -3.78
N PRO A 126 25.17 4.04 -5.10
CA PRO A 126 24.12 4.29 -6.07
C PRO A 126 23.06 3.19 -5.97
N LEU A 127 21.80 3.54 -6.22
CA LEU A 127 20.71 2.57 -6.25
C LEU A 127 20.97 1.57 -7.39
N GLN A 128 21.30 0.33 -7.03
CA GLN A 128 21.54 -0.74 -8.00
C GLN A 128 20.29 -1.60 -8.10
N LEU A 129 19.53 -1.40 -9.18
CA LEU A 129 18.35 -2.21 -9.52
C LEU A 129 18.66 -3.31 -10.53
N ALA A 130 19.91 -3.41 -11.00
CA ALA A 130 20.29 -4.43 -11.95
C ALA A 130 20.27 -5.81 -11.28
N PRO A 131 19.67 -6.85 -11.90
CA PRO A 131 19.57 -8.17 -11.30
C PRO A 131 20.92 -8.80 -10.93
N GLY A 132 22.03 -8.42 -11.57
CA GLY A 132 23.37 -8.92 -11.22
C GLY A 132 23.87 -8.45 -9.85
N ASP A 133 23.36 -7.32 -9.36
CA ASP A 133 23.88 -6.61 -8.19
C ASP A 133 23.11 -6.97 -6.91
N ILE A 134 21.99 -7.70 -7.02
CA ILE A 134 21.16 -8.09 -5.88
C ILE A 134 21.65 -9.42 -5.31
N SER A 135 22.07 -9.39 -4.05
CA SER A 135 22.55 -10.57 -3.32
C SER A 135 21.48 -11.67 -3.23
N ALA A 136 21.90 -12.92 -3.06
CA ALA A 136 20.98 -14.05 -2.89
C ALA A 136 20.03 -13.85 -1.69
N THR A 137 20.55 -13.31 -0.59
CA THR A 137 19.78 -12.99 0.62
C THR A 137 18.74 -11.89 0.36
N ASP A 138 19.10 -10.81 -0.34
CA ASP A 138 18.16 -9.74 -0.68
C ASP A 138 17.04 -10.25 -1.59
N ARG A 139 17.33 -11.16 -2.52
CA ARG A 139 16.30 -11.80 -3.37
C ARG A 139 15.27 -12.56 -2.55
N ILE A 140 15.64 -13.17 -1.43
CA ILE A 140 14.69 -13.86 -0.53
C ILE A 140 13.68 -12.86 0.04
N ALA A 141 14.14 -11.71 0.52
CA ALA A 141 13.27 -10.62 0.98
C ALA A 141 12.40 -10.08 -0.15
N LEU A 142 12.98 -9.81 -1.32
CA LEU A 142 12.22 -9.24 -2.44
C LEU A 142 11.15 -10.20 -2.96
N ARG A 143 11.39 -11.52 -2.97
CA ARG A 143 10.35 -12.53 -3.30
C ARG A 143 9.18 -12.48 -2.33
N LEU A 144 9.45 -12.38 -1.03
CA LEU A 144 8.41 -12.19 -0.02
C LEU A 144 7.65 -10.87 -0.23
N CYS A 145 8.36 -9.79 -0.56
CA CYS A 145 7.75 -8.50 -0.84
C CYS A 145 6.80 -8.56 -2.03
N VAL A 146 7.22 -9.18 -3.14
CA VAL A 146 6.38 -9.38 -4.33
C VAL A 146 5.14 -10.20 -3.96
N ALA A 147 5.30 -11.32 -3.24
CA ALA A 147 4.18 -12.19 -2.85
C ALA A 147 3.19 -11.48 -1.92
N ALA A 148 3.67 -10.86 -0.84
CA ALA A 148 2.86 -10.12 0.13
C ALA A 148 2.17 -8.90 -0.50
N THR A 149 2.73 -8.37 -1.60
CA THR A 149 2.13 -7.27 -2.35
C THR A 149 1.10 -7.82 -3.33
N LYS A 150 1.47 -8.67 -4.29
CA LYS A 150 0.59 -9.13 -5.39
C LYS A 150 -0.57 -9.99 -4.91
N VAL A 151 -0.30 -10.99 -4.07
CA VAL A 151 -1.32 -11.94 -3.58
C VAL A 151 -1.08 -12.29 -2.10
N PRO A 152 -1.30 -11.33 -1.17
CA PRO A 152 -0.96 -11.53 0.24
C PRO A 152 -1.60 -12.77 0.89
N ALA A 153 -2.82 -13.15 0.48
CA ALA A 153 -3.47 -14.37 0.96
C ALA A 153 -2.76 -15.67 0.55
N ARG A 154 -1.84 -15.64 -0.42
CA ARG A 154 -1.09 -16.80 -0.94
C ARG A 154 0.37 -16.81 -0.49
N VAL A 155 0.79 -15.95 0.45
CA VAL A 155 2.15 -16.04 1.00
C VAL A 155 2.30 -17.38 1.70
N SER A 156 3.21 -18.21 1.20
CA SER A 156 3.35 -19.59 1.68
C SER A 156 4.15 -19.65 2.99
N PRO A 157 3.89 -20.66 3.85
CA PRO A 157 4.72 -20.92 5.03
C PRO A 157 6.20 -21.14 4.67
N LYS A 158 6.48 -21.75 3.51
CA LYS A 158 7.84 -21.93 2.99
C LYS A 158 8.54 -20.58 2.78
N LEU A 159 7.90 -19.63 2.10
CA LEU A 159 8.48 -18.31 1.84
C LEU A 159 8.69 -17.50 3.12
N ARG A 160 7.77 -17.61 4.09
CA ARG A 160 7.94 -17.04 5.44
C ARG A 160 9.14 -17.66 6.16
N ARG A 161 9.28 -18.99 6.13
CA ARG A 161 10.41 -19.72 6.74
C ARG A 161 11.75 -19.36 6.10
N GLU A 162 11.82 -19.25 4.77
CA GLU A 162 13.03 -18.80 4.07
C GLU A 162 13.49 -17.43 4.60
N ASN A 163 12.56 -16.49 4.75
CA ASN A 163 12.85 -15.15 5.28
C ASN A 163 13.19 -15.15 6.78
N PHE A 164 12.49 -15.96 7.57
CA PHE A 164 12.79 -16.16 8.98
C PHE A 164 14.25 -16.62 9.17
N LEU A 165 14.70 -17.60 8.38
CA LEU A 165 16.08 -18.10 8.44
C LEU A 165 17.08 -17.05 7.94
N ALA A 166 16.78 -16.37 6.84
CA ALA A 166 17.67 -15.39 6.22
C ALA A 166 17.91 -14.12 7.06
N PHE A 167 16.91 -13.70 7.86
CA PHE A 167 16.95 -12.40 8.55
C PHE A 167 16.94 -12.50 10.09
N GLY A 168 17.35 -13.65 10.64
CA GLY A 168 17.57 -13.79 12.06
C GLY A 168 16.29 -13.91 12.89
N GLY A 169 15.31 -14.64 12.36
CA GLY A 169 14.08 -15.02 13.03
C GLY A 169 12.97 -13.97 12.94
N GLU A 170 12.09 -14.00 13.94
CA GLU A 170 10.86 -13.22 13.99
C GLU A 170 11.10 -11.70 13.92
N VAL A 171 12.18 -11.23 14.55
CA VAL A 171 12.55 -9.80 14.53
C VAL A 171 12.83 -9.31 13.11
N GLY A 172 13.59 -10.07 12.32
CA GLY A 172 13.87 -9.71 10.92
C GLY A 172 12.63 -9.78 10.05
N LEU A 173 11.80 -10.80 10.25
CA LEU A 173 10.54 -10.96 9.53
C LEU A 173 9.57 -9.81 9.80
N GLN A 174 9.41 -9.39 11.07
CA GLN A 174 8.58 -8.24 11.45
C GLN A 174 9.14 -6.91 10.91
N GLN A 175 10.47 -6.76 10.80
CA GLN A 175 11.07 -5.59 10.16
C GLN A 175 10.72 -5.51 8.66
N ILE A 176 10.73 -6.62 7.93
CA ILE A 176 10.27 -6.67 6.54
C ILE A 176 8.76 -6.36 6.47
N ALA A 177 7.96 -6.97 7.35
CA ALA A 177 6.52 -6.76 7.43
C ALA A 177 6.17 -5.29 7.69
N ASN A 178 6.89 -4.61 8.58
CA ASN A 178 6.73 -3.20 8.89
C ASN A 178 6.92 -2.31 7.65
N ILE A 179 7.99 -2.52 6.88
CA ILE A 179 8.24 -1.74 5.65
C ILE A 179 7.16 -1.99 4.61
N LEU A 180 6.73 -3.25 4.46
CA LEU A 180 5.63 -3.61 3.57
C LEU A 180 4.30 -2.99 4.00
N ALA A 181 4.05 -2.94 5.30
CA ALA A 181 2.86 -2.35 5.90
C ALA A 181 2.81 -0.83 5.64
N THR A 182 3.88 -0.10 5.98
CA THR A 182 4.00 1.36 5.70
C THR A 182 3.89 1.65 4.20
N SER A 183 4.58 0.86 3.37
CA SER A 183 4.47 1.02 1.92
C SER A 183 3.07 0.70 1.41
N GLY A 184 2.38 -0.27 2.02
CA GLY A 184 0.99 -0.61 1.70
C GLY A 184 0.03 0.53 1.96
N PHE A 185 0.18 1.18 3.12
CA PHE A 185 -0.53 2.41 3.42
C PHE A 185 -0.29 3.45 2.31
N SER A 186 0.96 3.81 2.06
CA SER A 186 1.30 4.87 1.10
C SER A 186 0.90 4.53 -0.34
N ASN A 187 1.06 3.27 -0.77
CA ASN A 187 0.69 2.83 -2.12
C ASN A 187 -0.81 2.97 -2.36
N THR A 188 -1.63 2.45 -1.45
CA THR A 188 -3.08 2.50 -1.61
C THR A 188 -3.59 3.92 -1.49
N PHE A 189 -3.06 4.69 -0.53
CA PHE A 189 -3.46 6.07 -0.32
C PHE A 189 -3.23 6.92 -1.57
N ASN A 190 -2.01 6.88 -2.11
CA ASN A 190 -1.67 7.65 -3.31
C ASN A 190 -2.35 7.09 -4.57
N SER A 191 -2.64 5.79 -4.64
CA SER A 191 -3.40 5.23 -5.76
C SER A 191 -4.86 5.68 -5.75
N LEU A 192 -5.48 5.75 -4.58
CA LEU A 192 -6.84 6.26 -4.40
C LEU A 192 -6.93 7.76 -4.70
N LEU A 193 -5.96 8.54 -4.23
CA LEU A 193 -5.83 9.95 -4.61
C LEU A 193 -5.56 10.14 -6.10
N THR A 194 -5.25 9.07 -6.84
CA THR A 194 -4.74 9.16 -8.21
C THR A 194 -3.60 10.17 -8.28
N ALA A 195 -2.67 10.01 -7.32
CA ALA A 195 -1.68 11.01 -6.98
C ALA A 195 -0.81 11.34 -8.19
N GLU A 196 -0.65 12.63 -8.37
CA GLU A 196 0.02 13.24 -9.48
C GLU A 196 1.53 13.29 -9.23
N LEU A 197 2.32 12.89 -10.24
CA LEU A 197 3.77 12.77 -10.09
C LEU A 197 4.44 14.12 -10.32
N ASP A 198 5.01 14.68 -9.25
CA ASP A 198 5.79 15.92 -9.33
C ASP A 198 7.00 15.75 -10.28
N GLN A 199 7.31 16.78 -11.08
CA GLN A 199 8.31 16.67 -12.16
C GLN A 199 9.71 16.29 -11.67
N HIS A 200 10.11 16.75 -10.48
CA HIS A 200 11.41 16.43 -9.89
C HIS A 200 11.50 14.95 -9.48
N LEU A 201 10.43 14.37 -8.95
CA LEU A 201 10.36 12.94 -8.60
C LEU A 201 10.46 12.07 -9.86
N SER A 202 9.82 12.48 -10.96
CA SER A 202 9.94 11.79 -12.26
C SER A 202 11.40 11.68 -12.69
N LYS A 203 12.19 12.76 -12.58
CA LYS A 203 13.61 12.77 -12.96
C LYS A 203 14.45 11.82 -12.11
N SER A 204 14.28 11.84 -10.78
CA SER A 204 14.99 10.92 -9.88
C SER A 204 14.68 9.47 -10.22
N ALA A 205 13.43 9.20 -10.57
CA ALA A 205 13.00 7.86 -10.92
C ALA A 205 13.51 7.44 -12.31
N GLU A 206 13.46 8.32 -13.33
CA GLU A 206 14.08 8.10 -14.64
C GLU A 206 15.57 7.75 -14.53
N ILE A 207 16.31 8.42 -13.65
CA ILE A 207 17.72 8.12 -13.38
C ILE A 207 17.88 6.72 -12.78
N ALA A 208 17.11 6.41 -11.73
CA ALA A 208 17.14 5.12 -11.06
C ALA A 208 16.80 3.95 -11.99
N PHE A 209 15.86 4.16 -12.91
CA PHE A 209 15.39 3.13 -13.84
C PHE A 209 16.06 3.17 -15.21
N LYS A 210 17.01 4.08 -15.46
CA LYS A 210 17.67 4.26 -16.78
C LYS A 210 18.23 2.98 -17.39
N ASN A 211 18.75 2.09 -16.55
CA ASN A 211 19.31 0.79 -16.95
C ASN A 211 18.38 -0.40 -16.64
N THR A 212 17.12 -0.10 -16.36
CA THR A 212 16.06 -1.08 -16.16
C THR A 212 15.09 -0.98 -17.34
N LYS A 213 14.25 -2.00 -17.52
CA LYS A 213 13.19 -1.96 -18.54
C LYS A 213 11.90 -1.30 -18.03
N TYR A 214 11.95 -0.64 -16.87
CA TYR A 214 10.79 0.02 -16.28
C TYR A 214 10.68 1.46 -16.79
N SER A 215 9.55 1.78 -17.40
CA SER A 215 9.20 3.16 -17.77
C SER A 215 8.02 3.62 -16.93
N PHE A 216 8.02 4.89 -16.52
CA PHE A 216 6.82 5.49 -15.92
C PHE A 216 5.77 5.69 -17.01
N GLY A 217 4.57 5.17 -16.77
CA GLY A 217 3.41 5.44 -17.60
C GLY A 217 3.14 6.95 -17.73
N ALA A 218 2.63 7.35 -18.89
CA ALA A 218 2.41 8.73 -19.29
C ALA A 218 1.27 9.42 -18.52
N HIS A 219 1.48 9.69 -17.23
CA HIS A 219 0.65 10.63 -16.47
C HIS A 219 1.57 11.74 -15.98
N LYS A 220 2.01 12.55 -16.95
CA LYS A 220 2.83 13.73 -16.73
C LYS A 220 1.91 14.84 -16.21
N CYS A 221 2.23 15.40 -15.04
CA CYS A 221 1.60 16.62 -14.58
C CYS A 221 2.14 17.81 -15.36
N ASN A 222 1.23 18.59 -15.95
CA ASN A 222 1.49 19.93 -16.44
C ASN A 222 1.16 20.99 -15.38
N PHE A 223 1.33 20.68 -14.09
CA PHE A 223 1.11 21.65 -13.03
C PHE A 223 2.36 22.51 -12.83
N LYS A 224 2.28 23.77 -13.25
CA LYS A 224 3.26 24.81 -12.90
C LYS A 224 2.83 25.46 -11.58
N PHE A 225 3.18 24.86 -10.44
CA PHE A 225 3.06 25.58 -9.17
C PHE A 225 4.26 26.50 -8.97
N LYS A 226 3.97 27.79 -8.77
CA LYS A 226 4.91 28.76 -8.18
C LYS A 226 4.62 28.84 -6.69
N THR A 227 4.86 27.76 -5.94
CA THR A 227 5.01 27.88 -4.50
C THR A 227 6.42 28.39 -4.23
N THR A 228 6.55 29.72 -4.15
CA THR A 228 7.73 30.36 -3.55
C THR A 228 7.71 30.09 -2.05
N PHE A 229 8.03 28.86 -1.65
CA PHE A 229 8.82 28.75 -0.43
C PHE A 229 10.15 29.46 -0.72
N PRO A 230 10.73 30.20 0.24
CA PRO A 230 12.11 30.63 0.07
C PRO A 230 12.87 29.35 -0.26
N LYS A 231 13.41 29.26 -1.49
CA LYS A 231 14.34 28.19 -1.83
C LYS A 231 15.31 28.19 -0.67
N ALA A 232 15.27 27.14 0.16
CA ALA A 232 16.46 26.81 0.92
C ALA A 232 17.53 26.76 -0.16
N SER A 233 18.50 27.67 -0.09
CA SER A 233 19.45 27.92 -1.16
C SER A 233 20.35 26.71 -1.31
N VAL A 234 19.81 25.63 -1.86
CA VAL A 234 20.52 24.45 -2.28
C VAL A 234 21.01 24.85 -3.66
N SER A 235 22.19 25.46 -3.66
CA SER A 235 23.02 25.57 -4.84
C SER A 235 23.29 24.15 -5.35
N SER A 236 22.40 23.61 -6.17
CA SER A 236 22.64 22.41 -6.99
C SER A 236 23.59 22.73 -8.16
N GLY A 237 24.51 23.68 -7.95
CA GLY A 237 25.55 24.06 -8.87
C GLY A 237 26.83 23.33 -8.47
N SER A 238 27.37 22.57 -9.40
CA SER A 238 28.72 22.02 -9.35
C SER A 238 29.73 23.14 -9.03
N SER A 239 30.25 23.19 -7.81
CA SER A 239 31.65 23.52 -7.51
C SER A 239 31.89 23.55 -6.00
N SER A 240 32.99 22.90 -5.63
CA SER A 240 33.73 22.95 -4.38
C SER A 240 33.55 24.21 -3.53
N ASN A 241 33.32 24.01 -2.23
CA ASN A 241 33.35 24.97 -1.11
C ASN A 241 31.96 25.36 -0.53
N VAL A 242 31.11 24.37 -0.25
CA VAL A 242 30.20 24.51 0.89
C VAL A 242 31.07 24.55 2.14
N SER A 243 31.10 25.68 2.85
CA SER A 243 31.93 25.78 4.06
C SER A 243 31.50 24.70 5.05
N THR A 244 32.47 24.05 5.70
CA THR A 244 32.21 23.03 6.74
C THR A 244 31.20 23.52 7.77
N PHE A 245 31.21 24.82 8.07
CA PHE A 245 30.25 25.48 8.95
C PHE A 245 28.81 25.47 8.42
N SER A 246 28.60 25.76 7.13
CA SER A 246 27.27 25.67 6.50
C SER A 246 26.72 24.24 6.57
N TRP A 247 27.55 23.24 6.26
CA TRP A 247 27.17 21.83 6.35
C TRP A 247 26.83 21.40 7.79
N ILE A 248 27.62 21.83 8.79
CA ILE A 248 27.34 21.58 10.21
C ILE A 248 26.01 22.22 10.63
N MET A 249 25.75 23.47 10.24
CA MET A 249 24.50 24.15 10.58
C MET A 249 23.28 23.50 9.93
N GLU A 250 23.41 23.06 8.68
CA GLU A 250 22.36 22.27 8.01
C GLU A 250 22.15 20.92 8.70
N LEU A 251 23.21 20.23 9.10
CA LEU A 251 23.13 18.98 9.87
C LEU A 251 22.43 19.20 11.21
N ILE A 252 22.77 20.27 11.94
CA ILE A 252 22.10 20.65 13.19
C ILE A 252 20.60 20.91 12.96
N GLN A 253 20.24 21.61 11.87
CA GLN A 253 18.84 21.85 11.52
C GLN A 253 18.10 20.55 11.19
N VAL A 254 18.69 19.64 10.41
CA VAL A 254 18.09 18.33 10.11
C VAL A 254 17.92 17.50 11.36
N ILE A 255 18.94 17.42 12.23
CA ILE A 255 18.85 16.71 13.51
C ILE A 255 17.76 17.32 14.39
N ARG A 256 17.69 18.66 14.48
CA ARG A 256 16.65 19.35 15.25
C ARG A 256 15.26 19.03 14.72
N HIS A 257 15.03 19.12 13.41
CA HIS A 257 13.71 18.83 12.83
C HIS A 257 13.36 17.33 12.89
N ALA A 258 14.33 16.43 12.74
CA ALA A 258 14.12 14.99 12.94
C ALA A 258 13.76 14.68 14.40
N ARG A 259 14.41 15.34 15.38
CA ARG A 259 14.04 15.26 16.80
C ARG A 259 12.64 15.85 17.04
N ASN A 260 12.31 16.99 16.43
CA ASN A 260 10.98 17.56 16.54
C ASN A 260 9.92 16.61 15.98
N LEU A 261 10.17 15.97 14.83
CA LEU A 261 9.29 14.94 14.29
C LEU A 261 9.18 13.72 15.21
N GLN A 262 10.25 13.32 15.90
CA GLN A 262 10.17 12.29 16.94
C GLN A 262 9.34 12.73 18.14
N VAL A 263 9.46 13.99 18.57
CA VAL A 263 8.65 14.57 19.64
C VAL A 263 7.18 14.64 19.22
N GLU A 264 6.88 15.07 17.99
CA GLU A 264 5.53 15.08 17.41
C GLU A 264 4.96 13.67 17.33
N ASN A 265 5.74 12.69 16.85
CA ASN A 265 5.36 11.28 16.89
C ASN A 265 4.96 10.86 18.31
N GLN A 266 5.82 11.14 19.29
CA GLN A 266 5.57 10.77 20.68
C GLN A 266 4.34 11.51 21.24
N ALA A 267 4.16 12.78 20.88
CA ALA A 267 2.99 13.57 21.27
C ALA A 267 1.71 12.95 20.70
N ILE A 268 1.66 12.63 19.40
CA ILE A 268 0.52 11.95 18.77
C ILE A 268 0.24 10.61 19.44
N LEU A 269 1.28 9.83 19.74
CA LEU A 269 1.11 8.56 20.45
C LEU A 269 0.54 8.77 21.87
N ASN A 270 0.84 9.90 22.51
CA ASN A 270 0.37 10.27 23.86
C ASN A 270 -0.99 11.00 23.87
N GLU A 271 -1.44 11.56 22.75
CA GLU A 271 -2.73 12.27 22.63
C GLU A 271 -3.92 11.35 22.92
N LEU A 272 -3.80 10.09 22.52
CA LEU A 272 -4.83 9.09 22.73
C LEU A 272 -4.50 8.27 23.99
N PRO A 273 -5.52 7.77 24.72
CA PRO A 273 -5.35 6.88 25.86
C PRO A 273 -4.95 5.46 25.41
N ILE A 274 -3.92 5.37 24.57
CA ILE A 274 -3.35 4.12 24.08
C ILE A 274 -2.26 3.68 25.06
N PRO A 275 -2.35 2.46 25.60
CA PRO A 275 -1.38 1.97 26.57
C PRO A 275 0.05 1.88 26.02
N THR A 276 1.02 1.75 26.93
CA THR A 276 2.45 1.79 26.60
C THR A 276 3.17 0.45 26.82
N THR A 277 2.50 -0.57 27.36
CA THR A 277 3.08 -1.91 27.59
C THR A 277 2.42 -2.96 26.71
N HIS A 278 3.10 -4.08 26.46
CA HIS A 278 2.53 -5.14 25.62
C HIS A 278 1.23 -5.72 26.17
N ASP A 279 1.17 -6.02 27.47
CA ASP A 279 -0.01 -6.65 28.08
C ASP A 279 -1.22 -5.71 28.02
N SER A 280 -1.00 -4.43 28.34
CA SER A 280 -2.06 -3.42 28.29
C SER A 280 -2.51 -3.13 26.85
N LEU A 281 -1.59 -3.12 25.88
CA LEU A 281 -1.92 -3.02 24.46
C LEU A 281 -2.72 -4.23 23.95
N ASN A 282 -2.35 -5.45 24.37
CA ASN A 282 -3.09 -6.67 24.01
C ASN A 282 -4.50 -6.65 24.60
N ALA A 283 -4.65 -6.24 25.87
CA ALA A 283 -5.96 -6.06 26.50
C ALA A 283 -6.78 -4.96 25.81
N TRP A 284 -6.15 -3.87 25.39
CA TRP A 284 -6.80 -2.80 24.63
C TRP A 284 -7.32 -3.30 23.28
N LEU A 285 -6.50 -4.05 22.53
CA LEU A 285 -6.91 -4.67 21.26
C LEU A 285 -8.11 -5.59 21.46
N LEU A 286 -8.04 -6.50 22.45
CA LEU A 286 -9.14 -7.41 22.76
C LEU A 286 -10.43 -6.66 23.09
N LYS A 287 -10.34 -5.61 23.92
CA LYS A 287 -11.49 -4.76 24.25
C LYS A 287 -12.07 -4.06 23.02
N LYS A 288 -11.23 -3.49 22.16
CA LYS A 288 -11.68 -2.74 20.97
C LYS A 288 -12.27 -3.62 19.87
N PHE A 289 -11.83 -4.87 19.77
CA PHE A 289 -12.48 -5.88 18.95
C PHE A 289 -13.61 -6.62 19.71
N HIS A 290 -14.28 -5.94 20.66
CA HIS A 290 -15.46 -6.42 21.39
C HIS A 290 -15.28 -7.75 22.13
N GLY A 291 -14.10 -8.00 22.68
CA GLY A 291 -13.82 -9.11 23.60
C GLY A 291 -13.72 -10.49 22.94
N GLY A 292 -14.17 -10.66 21.69
CA GLY A 292 -14.19 -11.96 21.04
C GLY A 292 -12.92 -12.28 20.25
N PHE A 293 -12.31 -11.30 19.57
CA PHE A 293 -11.37 -11.64 18.50
C PHE A 293 -10.32 -10.55 18.20
N ALA A 294 -9.24 -10.51 18.98
CA ALA A 294 -8.07 -9.68 18.66
C ALA A 294 -7.14 -10.42 17.68
N PRO A 295 -6.77 -9.84 16.53
CA PRO A 295 -5.92 -10.54 15.58
C PRO A 295 -4.50 -10.84 16.10
N ARG A 296 -4.04 -12.09 16.03
CA ARG A 296 -2.77 -12.53 16.65
C ARG A 296 -1.58 -11.81 16.09
N TYR A 297 -1.61 -11.53 14.80
CA TYR A 297 -0.53 -10.81 14.15
C TYR A 297 -0.33 -9.41 14.78
N LEU A 298 -1.37 -8.79 15.36
CA LEU A 298 -1.24 -7.55 16.13
C LEU A 298 -0.74 -7.80 17.56
N THR A 299 -1.16 -8.88 18.20
CA THR A 299 -0.72 -9.19 19.57
C THR A 299 0.71 -9.74 19.62
N LYS A 300 1.23 -10.29 18.52
CA LYS A 300 2.60 -10.80 18.36
C LYS A 300 3.65 -9.75 17.97
N ILE A 301 3.24 -8.52 17.71
CA ILE A 301 4.20 -7.45 17.38
C ILE A 301 5.18 -7.29 18.54
N ILE A 302 6.45 -7.59 18.29
CA ILE A 302 7.52 -7.58 19.31
C ILE A 302 7.90 -6.16 19.67
N ASN A 303 7.89 -5.24 18.70
CA ASN A 303 8.21 -3.85 18.96
C ASN A 303 6.98 -3.14 19.56
N VAL A 304 7.08 -2.74 20.83
CA VAL A 304 5.99 -2.06 21.54
C VAL A 304 5.56 -0.76 20.88
N ASN A 305 6.49 0.02 20.31
CA ASN A 305 6.18 1.27 19.61
C ASN A 305 5.45 1.01 18.30
N ALA A 306 5.86 -0.02 17.54
CA ALA A 306 5.13 -0.47 16.35
C ALA A 306 3.72 -0.95 16.71
N LYS A 307 3.57 -1.74 17.78
CA LYS A 307 2.25 -2.18 18.27
C LYS A 307 1.37 -1.00 18.66
N ARG A 308 1.94 -0.03 19.39
CA ARG A 308 1.25 1.21 19.79
C ARG A 308 0.85 2.05 18.57
N ALA A 309 1.72 2.14 17.56
CA ALA A 309 1.43 2.80 16.29
C ALA A 309 0.25 2.16 15.57
N PHE A 310 0.18 0.82 15.47
CA PHE A 310 -1.01 0.13 14.96
C PHE A 310 -2.27 0.49 15.75
N CYS A 311 -2.19 0.49 17.09
CA CYS A 311 -3.34 0.82 17.93
C CYS A 311 -3.83 2.27 17.72
N VAL A 312 -2.91 3.23 17.57
CA VAL A 312 -3.25 4.62 17.23
C VAL A 312 -3.91 4.70 15.85
N LEU A 313 -3.33 4.07 14.83
CA LEU A 313 -3.89 4.05 13.48
C LEU A 313 -5.31 3.47 13.46
N LEU A 314 -5.51 2.32 14.12
CA LEU A 314 -6.82 1.69 14.25
C LEU A 314 -7.78 2.57 15.05
N SER A 315 -7.32 3.19 16.14
CA SER A 315 -8.15 4.07 16.96
C SER A 315 -8.64 5.29 16.19
N GLN A 316 -7.78 5.90 15.38
CA GLN A 316 -8.13 7.13 14.63
C GLN A 316 -8.97 6.83 13.38
N THR A 317 -8.77 5.68 12.74
CA THR A 317 -9.41 5.38 11.46
C THR A 317 -10.63 4.48 11.61
N LEU A 318 -10.50 3.37 12.36
CA LEU A 318 -11.52 2.34 12.46
C LEU A 318 -12.42 2.52 13.68
N PHE A 319 -11.84 2.76 14.86
CA PHE A 319 -12.57 2.79 16.14
C PHE A 319 -12.90 4.19 16.65
N SER A 320 -12.64 5.24 15.86
CA SER A 320 -12.93 6.61 16.29
C SER A 320 -14.44 6.80 16.37
N GLU A 321 -14.96 7.00 17.57
CA GLU A 321 -16.35 7.39 17.82
C GLU A 321 -16.53 8.92 17.76
N THR A 322 -15.42 9.66 17.83
CA THR A 322 -15.41 11.12 17.78
C THR A 322 -15.40 11.66 16.36
N GLU A 323 -16.22 12.67 16.12
CA GLU A 323 -16.18 13.50 14.92
C GLU A 323 -14.79 14.11 14.76
N THR A 324 -14.13 13.79 13.63
CA THR A 324 -12.81 14.35 13.32
C THR A 324 -12.97 15.48 12.32
N LYS A 325 -12.47 16.66 12.69
CA LYS A 325 -12.59 17.88 11.88
C LYS A 325 -11.46 18.02 10.86
N SER A 326 -11.74 18.72 9.76
CA SER A 326 -10.73 19.20 8.81
C SER A 326 -9.79 20.22 9.47
N PHE A 327 -8.71 20.55 8.77
CA PHE A 327 -7.71 21.52 9.23
C PHE A 327 -8.32 22.86 9.69
N ASP A 328 -9.26 23.40 8.91
CA ASP A 328 -9.95 24.67 9.11
C ASP A 328 -11.23 24.54 9.96
N ASN A 329 -11.51 23.34 10.49
CA ASN A 329 -12.76 23.00 11.18
C ASN A 329 -14.06 23.16 10.36
N LYS A 330 -13.96 23.37 9.05
CA LYS A 330 -15.11 23.56 8.16
C LYS A 330 -15.87 22.26 7.90
N TYR A 331 -15.14 21.15 7.81
CA TYR A 331 -15.69 19.85 7.50
C TYR A 331 -15.52 18.89 8.67
N VAL A 332 -16.52 18.03 8.86
CA VAL A 332 -16.44 16.89 9.77
C VAL A 332 -16.40 15.64 8.90
N ALA A 333 -15.40 14.77 9.11
CA ALA A 333 -15.35 13.49 8.41
C ALA A 333 -16.52 12.61 8.88
N GLN A 334 -17.36 12.21 7.93
CA GLN A 334 -18.55 11.40 8.17
C GLN A 334 -18.34 9.99 7.62
N LEU A 335 -17.85 9.10 8.48
CA LEU A 335 -17.73 7.68 8.15
C LEU A 335 -18.11 6.83 9.38
N PRO A 336 -19.41 6.53 9.57
CA PRO A 336 -19.91 5.78 10.71
C PRO A 336 -19.14 4.46 10.97
N PHE A 337 -19.08 4.02 12.23
CA PHE A 337 -18.37 2.77 12.55
C PHE A 337 -18.93 1.56 11.80
N ALA A 338 -20.25 1.49 11.66
CA ALA A 338 -20.90 0.43 10.89
C ALA A 338 -20.41 0.38 9.43
N ASP A 339 -20.35 1.53 8.75
CA ASP A 339 -19.87 1.60 7.36
C ASP A 339 -18.41 1.17 7.24
N ARG A 340 -17.55 1.56 8.19
CA ARG A 340 -16.14 1.15 8.23
C ARG A 340 -16.00 -0.37 8.37
N ALA A 341 -16.86 -1.02 9.14
CA ALA A 341 -16.88 -2.49 9.27
C ALA A 341 -17.31 -3.18 7.96
N VAL A 342 -18.34 -2.65 7.28
CA VAL A 342 -18.77 -3.16 5.95
C VAL A 342 -17.65 -3.01 4.92
N ILE A 343 -17.02 -1.82 4.86
CA ILE A 343 -15.90 -1.55 3.94
C ILE A 343 -14.74 -2.53 4.23
N ALA A 344 -14.41 -2.76 5.49
CA ALA A 344 -13.37 -3.71 5.87
C ALA A 344 -13.70 -5.14 5.40
N PHE A 345 -14.93 -5.61 5.64
CA PHE A 345 -15.38 -6.92 5.19
C PHE A 345 -15.24 -7.06 3.66
N VAL A 346 -15.69 -6.07 2.89
CA VAL A 346 -15.57 -6.07 1.42
C VAL A 346 -14.10 -6.08 0.99
N TYR A 347 -13.26 -5.27 1.62
CA TYR A 347 -11.83 -5.21 1.32
C TYR A 347 -11.16 -6.58 1.50
N PHE A 348 -11.32 -7.20 2.67
CA PHE A 348 -10.64 -8.46 2.98
C PHE A 348 -11.23 -9.67 2.25
N SER A 349 -12.54 -9.64 1.96
CA SER A 349 -13.17 -10.62 1.07
C SER A 349 -12.57 -10.56 -0.33
N ALA A 350 -12.36 -9.35 -0.84
CA ALA A 350 -11.81 -9.12 -2.17
C ALA A 350 -10.33 -9.53 -2.29
N THR A 351 -9.55 -9.38 -1.22
CA THR A 351 -8.16 -9.87 -1.16
C THR A 351 -8.07 -11.38 -0.89
N LYS A 352 -9.21 -12.05 -0.66
CA LYS A 352 -9.30 -13.46 -0.24
C LYS A 352 -8.56 -13.74 1.07
N ASN A 353 -8.53 -12.78 1.99
CA ASN A 353 -7.96 -12.98 3.31
C ASN A 353 -9.03 -13.48 4.27
N ASN A 354 -9.22 -14.80 4.34
CA ASN A 354 -10.28 -15.42 5.12
C ASN A 354 -10.22 -15.03 6.61
N LEU A 355 -9.01 -14.97 7.17
CA LEU A 355 -8.81 -14.57 8.57
C LEU A 355 -9.31 -13.15 8.82
N LEU A 356 -8.88 -12.16 8.03
CA LEU A 356 -9.34 -10.78 8.21
C LEU A 356 -10.81 -10.61 7.82
N THR A 357 -11.28 -11.36 6.83
CA THR A 357 -12.70 -11.34 6.44
C THR A 357 -13.58 -11.79 7.61
N ALA A 358 -13.22 -12.89 8.27
CA ALA A 358 -13.92 -13.37 9.45
C ALA A 358 -13.80 -12.39 10.63
N HIS A 359 -12.64 -11.76 10.84
CA HIS A 359 -12.47 -10.72 11.88
C HIS A 359 -13.47 -9.59 11.70
N PHE A 360 -13.57 -9.06 10.49
CA PHE A 360 -14.45 -7.93 10.22
C PHE A 360 -15.92 -8.34 10.08
N ALA A 361 -16.22 -9.59 9.72
CA ALA A 361 -17.58 -10.14 9.84
C ALA A 361 -18.01 -10.28 11.30
N PHE A 362 -17.15 -10.78 12.19
CA PHE A 362 -17.42 -10.84 13.62
C PHE A 362 -17.65 -9.45 14.21
N LEU A 363 -16.77 -8.50 13.87
CA LEU A 363 -16.91 -7.11 14.28
C LEU A 363 -18.24 -6.51 13.80
N ALA A 364 -18.61 -6.72 12.53
CA ALA A 364 -19.88 -6.27 11.99
C ALA A 364 -21.09 -6.91 12.71
N SER A 365 -21.02 -8.19 13.03
CA SER A 365 -22.03 -8.90 13.82
C SER A 365 -22.20 -8.27 15.21
N SER A 366 -21.09 -7.95 15.90
CA SER A 366 -21.10 -7.30 17.21
C SER A 366 -21.70 -5.88 17.19
N LEU A 367 -21.71 -5.24 16.02
CA LEU A 367 -22.35 -3.95 15.78
C LEU A 367 -23.82 -4.07 15.34
N GLY A 368 -24.38 -5.28 15.32
CA GLY A 368 -25.76 -5.54 14.90
C GLY A 368 -25.98 -5.46 13.37
N ILE A 369 -24.91 -5.51 12.57
CA ILE A 369 -25.03 -5.47 11.10
C ILE A 369 -25.46 -6.84 10.59
N PRO A 370 -26.57 -6.97 9.86
CA PRO A 370 -27.00 -8.25 9.29
C PRO A 370 -26.01 -8.82 8.26
N ALA A 371 -25.86 -10.15 8.22
CA ALA A 371 -25.00 -10.83 7.23
C ALA A 371 -25.43 -10.52 5.78
N VAL A 372 -26.74 -10.37 5.53
CA VAL A 372 -27.27 -9.95 4.21
C VAL A 372 -26.74 -8.58 3.76
N THR A 373 -26.47 -7.66 4.68
CA THR A 373 -25.90 -6.35 4.34
C THR A 373 -24.46 -6.50 3.84
N LEU A 374 -23.66 -7.36 4.49
CA LEU A 374 -22.28 -7.64 4.10
C LEU A 374 -22.21 -8.33 2.74
N THR A 375 -23.02 -9.36 2.53
CA THR A 375 -23.06 -10.11 1.26
C THR A 375 -23.62 -9.27 0.13
N ALA A 376 -24.67 -8.46 0.37
CA ALA A 376 -25.19 -7.52 -0.62
C ALA A 376 -24.16 -6.46 -1.00
N ALA A 377 -23.41 -5.90 -0.04
CA ALA A 377 -22.33 -4.95 -0.32
C ALA A 377 -21.23 -5.59 -1.19
N LEU A 378 -20.79 -6.80 -0.84
CA LEU A 378 -19.78 -7.52 -1.61
C LEU A 378 -20.28 -7.90 -3.02
N HIS A 379 -21.53 -8.35 -3.15
CA HIS A 379 -22.14 -8.68 -4.43
C HIS A 379 -22.28 -7.43 -5.30
N GLY A 380 -22.84 -6.35 -4.75
CA GLY A 380 -22.98 -5.05 -5.40
C GLY A 380 -21.64 -4.51 -5.91
N ALA A 381 -20.57 -4.64 -5.12
CA ALA A 381 -19.22 -4.26 -5.53
C ALA A 381 -18.73 -5.02 -6.77
N LYS A 382 -19.04 -6.34 -6.86
CA LYS A 382 -18.61 -7.20 -7.98
C LYS A 382 -19.31 -6.86 -9.28
N ILE A 383 -20.61 -6.54 -9.21
CA ILE A 383 -21.46 -6.28 -10.38
C ILE A 383 -21.56 -4.80 -10.75
N PHE A 384 -20.91 -3.91 -9.99
CA PHE A 384 -20.99 -2.46 -10.21
C PHE A 384 -20.54 -2.06 -11.62
N ASP A 385 -21.41 -1.34 -12.33
CA ASP A 385 -21.11 -0.83 -13.67
C ASP A 385 -20.13 0.36 -13.61
N HIS A 386 -18.84 0.02 -13.57
CA HIS A 386 -17.75 0.98 -13.61
C HIS A 386 -17.67 1.79 -14.91
N LYS A 387 -18.43 1.45 -15.96
CA LYS A 387 -18.52 2.27 -17.19
C LYS A 387 -19.55 3.39 -17.05
N ARG A 388 -20.55 3.23 -16.18
CA ARG A 388 -21.60 4.21 -15.89
C ARG A 388 -21.64 4.59 -14.41
N PRO A 389 -20.53 5.15 -13.86
CA PRO A 389 -20.44 5.48 -12.44
C PRO A 389 -21.41 6.59 -12.01
N GLU A 390 -21.98 7.35 -12.94
CA GLU A 390 -23.02 8.36 -12.70
C GLU A 390 -24.32 7.80 -12.10
N THR A 391 -24.50 6.48 -12.10
CA THR A 391 -25.66 5.82 -11.49
C THR A 391 -25.56 5.71 -9.96
N ALA A 392 -24.38 5.96 -9.38
CA ALA A 392 -24.20 5.97 -7.93
C ALA A 392 -24.71 7.29 -7.33
N THR A 393 -25.71 7.20 -6.46
CA THR A 393 -26.38 8.33 -5.81
C THR A 393 -25.97 8.53 -4.36
N THR A 394 -25.21 7.61 -3.76
CA THR A 394 -24.74 7.71 -2.36
C THR A 394 -23.23 7.48 -2.23
N ALA A 395 -22.62 8.04 -1.18
CA ALA A 395 -21.20 7.81 -0.84
C ALA A 395 -20.84 6.32 -0.81
N MET A 396 -21.67 5.50 -0.14
CA MET A 396 -21.42 4.06 0.00
C MET A 396 -21.51 3.30 -1.33
N GLN A 397 -22.37 3.73 -2.26
CA GLN A 397 -22.43 3.14 -3.61
C GLN A 397 -21.16 3.39 -4.43
N VAL A 398 -20.34 4.40 -4.08
CA VAL A 398 -19.02 4.65 -4.68
C VAL A 398 -17.91 3.98 -3.86
N MET A 399 -17.93 4.14 -2.53
CA MET A 399 -16.89 3.64 -1.63
C MET A 399 -16.77 2.12 -1.65
N ILE A 400 -17.87 1.38 -1.73
CA ILE A 400 -17.87 -0.09 -1.71
C ILE A 400 -17.21 -0.69 -2.97
N PRO A 401 -17.61 -0.33 -4.21
CA PRO A 401 -16.90 -0.78 -5.40
C PRO A 401 -15.45 -0.28 -5.46
N LEU A 402 -15.18 0.94 -5.01
CA LEU A 402 -13.82 1.49 -5.00
C LEU A 402 -12.89 0.72 -4.05
N THR A 403 -13.40 0.33 -2.88
CA THR A 403 -12.73 -0.56 -1.93
C THR A 403 -12.41 -1.91 -2.56
N TYR A 404 -13.40 -2.53 -3.21
CA TYR A 404 -13.22 -3.80 -3.90
C TYR A 404 -12.18 -3.68 -5.03
N TYR A 405 -12.23 -2.63 -5.84
CA TYR A 405 -11.28 -2.41 -6.93
C TYR A 405 -9.87 -2.12 -6.42
N SER A 406 -9.73 -1.42 -5.31
CA SER A 406 -8.44 -1.18 -4.66
C SER A 406 -7.83 -2.47 -4.12
N ALA A 407 -8.64 -3.28 -3.42
CA ALA A 407 -8.23 -4.59 -2.92
C ALA A 407 -7.78 -5.55 -4.04
N ARG A 408 -8.49 -5.54 -5.16
CA ARG A 408 -8.18 -6.35 -6.37
C ARG A 408 -7.14 -5.72 -7.29
N ARG A 409 -6.67 -4.50 -6.99
CA ARG A 409 -5.70 -3.74 -7.80
C ARG A 409 -6.17 -3.49 -9.24
N TYR A 410 -7.46 -3.23 -9.41
CA TYR A 410 -8.01 -2.82 -10.70
C TYR A 410 -7.77 -1.32 -10.93
N HIS A 411 -6.50 -0.94 -11.14
CA HIS A 411 -6.07 0.46 -11.24
C HIS A 411 -6.91 1.28 -12.22
N LYS A 412 -7.16 0.79 -13.45
CA LYS A 412 -8.02 1.49 -14.43
C LYS A 412 -9.43 1.78 -13.90
N ARG A 413 -10.00 0.91 -13.04
CA ARG A 413 -11.32 1.11 -12.44
C ARG A 413 -11.26 2.07 -11.25
N VAL A 414 -10.23 1.96 -10.41
CA VAL A 414 -9.96 2.90 -9.30
C VAL A 414 -9.84 4.31 -9.85
N TRP A 415 -9.01 4.52 -10.88
CA TRP A 415 -8.80 5.83 -11.51
C TRP A 415 -10.08 6.44 -12.09
N ARG A 416 -10.98 5.62 -12.63
CA ARG A 416 -12.26 6.11 -13.18
C ARG A 416 -13.28 6.45 -12.11
N LEU A 417 -13.25 5.73 -10.98
CA LEU A 417 -14.28 5.82 -9.95
C LEU A 417 -13.88 6.77 -8.81
N ALA A 418 -12.60 6.86 -8.45
CA ALA A 418 -12.12 7.68 -7.34
C ALA A 418 -12.54 9.16 -7.42
N PRO A 419 -12.51 9.85 -8.58
CA PRO A 419 -13.00 11.23 -8.69
C PRO A 419 -14.48 11.41 -8.32
N ARG A 420 -15.28 10.34 -8.34
CA ARG A 420 -16.70 10.39 -7.93
C ARG A 420 -16.87 10.45 -6.42
N LEU A 421 -15.83 10.18 -5.63
CA LEU A 421 -15.91 10.28 -4.18
C LEU A 421 -16.33 11.68 -3.75
N VAL A 422 -15.75 12.73 -4.34
CA VAL A 422 -16.02 14.13 -3.98
C VAL A 422 -17.52 14.49 -4.07
N PRO A 423 -18.18 14.37 -5.23
CA PRO A 423 -19.61 14.68 -5.32
C PRO A 423 -20.48 13.69 -4.54
N SER A 424 -20.08 12.42 -4.40
CA SER A 424 -20.85 11.43 -3.63
C SER A 424 -20.81 11.65 -2.11
N CYS A 425 -19.83 12.42 -1.63
CA CYS A 425 -19.66 12.79 -0.23
C CYS A 425 -20.11 14.24 0.02
N ASP A 426 -21.05 14.77 -0.76
CA ASP A 426 -21.56 16.13 -0.64
C ASP A 426 -20.45 17.21 -0.65
N GLU A 427 -19.43 17.01 -1.49
CA GLU A 427 -18.26 17.90 -1.59
C GLU A 427 -17.49 18.04 -0.26
N ASN A 428 -17.54 17.02 0.61
CA ASN A 428 -16.81 16.99 1.88
C ASN A 428 -15.43 16.31 1.73
N PRO A 429 -14.33 17.08 1.60
CA PRO A 429 -13.01 16.52 1.37
C PRO A 429 -12.46 15.77 2.59
N ALA A 430 -12.93 16.07 3.80
CA ALA A 430 -12.51 15.35 5.00
C ALA A 430 -13.03 13.91 5.01
N THR A 431 -14.28 13.68 4.60
CA THR A 431 -14.86 12.34 4.44
C THR A 431 -14.13 11.54 3.35
N VAL A 432 -13.82 12.17 2.21
CA VAL A 432 -13.06 11.55 1.12
C VAL A 432 -11.69 11.07 1.61
N LEU A 433 -10.95 11.93 2.32
CA LEU A 433 -9.64 11.57 2.86
C LEU A 433 -9.74 10.54 3.98
N ALA A 434 -10.73 10.62 4.87
CA ALA A 434 -10.96 9.61 5.90
C ALA A 434 -11.18 8.22 5.29
N PHE A 435 -11.95 8.12 4.20
CA PHE A 435 -12.10 6.89 3.43
C PHE A 435 -10.76 6.42 2.84
N CYS A 436 -10.00 7.31 2.18
CA CYS A 436 -8.70 6.96 1.61
C CYS A 436 -7.72 6.45 2.68
N THR A 437 -7.66 7.10 3.84
CA THR A 437 -6.84 6.68 4.98
C THR A 437 -7.28 5.31 5.50
N LEU A 438 -8.59 5.06 5.61
CA LEU A 438 -9.13 3.79 6.10
C LEU A 438 -8.71 2.60 5.22
N VAL A 439 -8.94 2.70 3.90
CA VAL A 439 -8.59 1.62 2.95
C VAL A 439 -7.07 1.40 2.91
N SER A 440 -6.29 2.46 3.15
CA SER A 440 -4.84 2.39 3.27
C SER A 440 -4.39 1.64 4.54
N VAL A 441 -5.06 1.87 5.67
CA VAL A 441 -4.86 1.06 6.90
C VAL A 441 -5.23 -0.40 6.66
N PHE A 442 -6.29 -0.70 5.91
CA PHE A 442 -6.61 -2.10 5.57
C PHE A 442 -5.53 -2.76 4.71
N THR A 443 -4.92 -2.02 3.78
CA THR A 443 -3.78 -2.52 3.02
C THR A 443 -2.57 -2.78 3.93
N MET A 444 -2.32 -1.89 4.89
CA MET A 444 -1.27 -2.06 5.89
C MET A 444 -1.47 -3.36 6.68
N LEU A 445 -2.68 -3.60 7.22
CA LEU A 445 -3.03 -4.83 7.93
C LEU A 445 -2.89 -6.07 7.03
N GLN A 446 -3.35 -5.99 5.78
CA GLN A 446 -3.25 -7.09 4.81
C GLN A 446 -1.80 -7.50 4.56
N ARG A 447 -0.91 -6.53 4.31
CA ARG A 447 0.50 -6.82 4.02
C ARG A 447 1.25 -7.30 5.26
N TYR A 448 0.94 -6.74 6.43
CA TYR A 448 1.55 -7.15 7.69
C TYR A 448 1.16 -8.59 8.05
N SER A 449 -0.15 -8.89 8.04
CA SER A 449 -0.68 -10.23 8.35
C SER A 449 -0.18 -11.31 7.38
N ALA A 450 0.03 -10.98 6.11
CA ALA A 450 0.58 -11.92 5.12
C ALA A 450 2.00 -12.40 5.45
N VAL A 451 2.79 -11.57 6.15
CA VAL A 451 4.20 -11.86 6.47
C VAL A 451 4.33 -12.51 7.84
N VAL A 452 3.70 -11.93 8.87
CA VAL A 452 3.84 -12.38 10.25
C VAL A 452 2.93 -13.59 10.53
N GLY A 453 1.78 -13.67 9.85
CA GLY A 453 0.86 -14.81 9.88
C GLY A 453 0.30 -15.20 11.26
N ASN A 454 -0.68 -16.11 11.24
CA ASN A 454 -1.10 -16.86 12.42
C ASN A 454 -0.40 -18.21 12.41
N ASP A 455 0.57 -18.40 13.30
CA ASP A 455 1.04 -19.75 13.66
C ASP A 455 -0.16 -20.48 14.25
N GLY A 456 -0.50 -21.66 13.74
CA GLY A 456 -1.83 -22.29 13.89
C GLY A 456 -2.28 -22.70 15.29
N ASP A 457 -1.68 -22.19 16.37
CA ASP A 457 -1.89 -22.67 17.75
C ASP A 457 -2.36 -21.53 18.69
N GLY A 458 -3.57 -20.97 18.50
CA GLY A 458 -4.01 -19.79 19.27
C GLY A 458 -5.48 -19.80 19.66
N PHE A 459 -5.81 -19.07 20.74
CA PHE A 459 -7.18 -18.79 21.24
C PHE A 459 -8.14 -18.34 20.13
N GLU A 460 -7.61 -17.60 19.16
CA GLU A 460 -8.31 -17.15 17.96
C GLU A 460 -8.92 -18.29 17.14
N ASN A 461 -8.31 -19.47 17.09
CA ASN A 461 -8.85 -20.57 16.30
C ASN A 461 -10.16 -21.07 16.90
N GLY A 462 -10.29 -21.16 18.23
CA GLY A 462 -11.51 -21.63 18.87
C GLY A 462 -12.70 -20.69 18.60
N VAL A 463 -12.51 -19.39 18.83
CA VAL A 463 -13.57 -18.40 18.58
C VAL A 463 -13.85 -18.24 17.09
N LEU A 464 -12.82 -18.29 16.25
CA LEU A 464 -12.97 -18.20 14.80
C LEU A 464 -13.71 -19.42 14.23
N GLU A 465 -13.34 -20.63 14.64
CA GLU A 465 -14.01 -21.87 14.23
C GLU A 465 -15.48 -21.84 14.63
N GLU A 466 -15.79 -21.47 15.87
CA GLU A 466 -17.17 -21.34 16.36
C GLU A 466 -17.95 -20.27 15.57
N PHE A 467 -17.35 -19.10 15.35
CA PHE A 467 -18.00 -18.03 14.60
C PHE A 467 -18.21 -18.39 13.12
N VAL A 468 -17.22 -19.00 12.46
CA VAL A 468 -17.34 -19.47 11.07
C VAL A 468 -18.44 -20.52 10.95
N ALA A 469 -18.54 -21.43 11.92
CA ALA A 469 -19.59 -22.46 11.98
C ALA A 469 -20.98 -21.90 12.36
N SER A 470 -21.07 -20.67 12.87
CA SER A 470 -22.34 -20.02 13.21
C SER A 470 -23.21 -19.75 11.98
N SER A 471 -24.52 -19.53 12.19
CA SER A 471 -25.42 -19.11 11.10
C SER A 471 -24.93 -17.84 10.40
N TYR A 472 -24.50 -16.85 11.19
CA TYR A 472 -23.98 -15.58 10.67
C TYR A 472 -22.74 -15.77 9.80
N GLY A 473 -21.77 -16.57 10.27
CA GLY A 473 -20.54 -16.87 9.52
C GLY A 473 -20.82 -17.54 8.18
N ARG A 474 -21.69 -18.56 8.18
CA ARG A 474 -22.12 -19.26 6.95
C ARG A 474 -22.86 -18.34 5.99
N GLU A 475 -23.78 -17.50 6.49
CA GLU A 475 -24.49 -16.51 5.66
C GLU A 475 -23.55 -15.49 5.02
N CYS A 476 -22.44 -15.14 5.69
CA CYS A 476 -21.39 -14.29 5.13
C CYS A 476 -20.53 -15.01 4.07
N GLY A 477 -20.76 -16.30 3.80
CA GLY A 477 -19.97 -17.10 2.88
C GLY A 477 -18.61 -17.51 3.44
N LEU A 478 -18.44 -17.51 4.77
CA LEU A 478 -17.27 -18.10 5.41
C LEU A 478 -17.45 -19.62 5.38
N VAL A 479 -16.63 -20.32 4.58
CA VAL A 479 -16.70 -21.78 4.43
C VAL A 479 -16.03 -22.45 5.63
N GLU A 480 -16.58 -23.59 6.08
CA GLU A 480 -15.90 -24.54 6.98
C GLU A 480 -14.67 -25.15 6.30
N GLY A 481 -13.58 -24.37 6.25
CA GLY A 481 -12.24 -24.93 6.12
C GLY A 481 -11.77 -25.36 7.50
N THR A 482 -11.10 -26.51 7.61
CA THR A 482 -10.31 -26.84 8.82
C THR A 482 -9.49 -25.61 9.25
N ALA A 483 -9.25 -25.33 10.53
CA ALA A 483 -8.43 -24.15 10.91
C ALA A 483 -7.05 -24.11 10.23
N THR A 484 -6.57 -25.25 9.73
CA THR A 484 -5.47 -25.34 8.78
C THR A 484 -5.69 -24.60 7.46
N GLU A 485 -6.89 -24.39 6.91
CA GLU A 485 -7.15 -23.55 5.72
C GLU A 485 -7.28 -22.04 6.05
N PHE A 486 -7.56 -21.70 7.31
CA PHE A 486 -7.50 -20.31 7.79
C PHE A 486 -6.07 -19.87 8.17
N THR A 487 -5.19 -20.83 8.48
CA THR A 487 -3.80 -20.62 8.92
C THR A 487 -2.76 -21.05 7.87
N SER A 488 -3.13 -21.98 6.99
CA SER A 488 -2.38 -22.37 5.81
C SER A 488 -3.13 -21.88 4.56
N SER A 489 -2.41 -21.14 3.74
CA SER A 489 -2.72 -20.87 2.34
C SER A 489 -2.70 -22.16 1.47
N ALA A 490 -2.92 -23.34 2.06
CA ALA A 490 -2.64 -24.65 1.48
C ALA A 490 -3.84 -25.61 1.58
N ARG A 491 -4.90 -25.31 0.83
CA ARG A 491 -5.76 -26.28 0.12
C ARG A 491 -6.75 -25.53 -0.76
N PHE A 492 -6.21 -24.86 -1.77
CA PHE A 492 -6.95 -24.74 -3.02
C PHE A 492 -6.28 -25.71 -3.98
N SER A 493 -7.00 -26.76 -4.36
CA SER A 493 -6.78 -27.41 -5.65
C SER A 493 -7.23 -26.42 -6.73
N ALA A 494 -6.47 -25.34 -6.90
CA ALA A 494 -6.37 -24.76 -8.22
C ALA A 494 -5.68 -25.85 -9.03
N SER A 495 -6.32 -26.30 -10.10
CA SER A 495 -5.58 -26.93 -11.19
C SER A 495 -4.31 -26.11 -11.42
N GLU A 496 -3.17 -26.77 -11.60
CA GLU A 496 -1.92 -26.10 -11.96
C GLU A 496 -2.09 -25.22 -13.22
N ASP A 497 -3.20 -25.38 -13.94
CA ASP A 497 -3.64 -24.59 -15.09
C ASP A 497 -4.30 -23.23 -14.79
N GLU A 498 -4.70 -22.89 -13.55
CA GLU A 498 -5.51 -21.67 -13.32
C GLU A 498 -4.76 -20.44 -12.80
N PHE A 499 -3.52 -20.56 -12.33
CA PHE A 499 -2.62 -19.43 -12.13
C PHE A 499 -1.18 -19.96 -12.08
N GLU A 500 -0.63 -20.32 -13.25
CA GLU A 500 0.74 -19.92 -13.53
C GLU A 500 0.82 -18.42 -13.20
N ILE A 501 1.96 -17.92 -12.72
CA ILE A 501 2.16 -16.47 -12.80
C ILE A 501 2.15 -16.21 -14.29
N ASP A 502 0.98 -15.88 -14.83
CA ASP A 502 0.87 -15.44 -16.19
C ASP A 502 1.53 -14.09 -16.19
N TRP A 503 2.79 -14.10 -16.61
CA TRP A 503 3.54 -12.89 -16.82
C TRP A 503 2.81 -12.08 -17.90
N ASP A 504 2.05 -12.70 -18.80
CA ASP A 504 1.42 -12.06 -19.96
C ASP A 504 0.12 -11.29 -19.64
N ASP A 505 -0.42 -11.41 -18.43
CA ASP A 505 -1.59 -10.62 -17.94
C ASP A 505 -1.17 -9.28 -17.29
N VAL A 506 0.13 -9.10 -17.05
CA VAL A 506 0.78 -7.79 -17.16
C VAL A 506 0.99 -7.63 -18.66
N ASP A 507 0.69 -6.49 -19.28
CA ASP A 507 0.98 -6.31 -20.71
C ASP A 507 2.52 -6.33 -20.94
N VAL A 508 3.09 -7.53 -21.06
CA VAL A 508 4.52 -7.84 -21.29
C VAL A 508 4.90 -7.59 -22.74
N SER A 509 3.98 -7.17 -23.60
CA SER A 509 4.34 -6.64 -24.93
C SER A 509 5.20 -5.37 -24.85
N THR A 510 5.27 -4.72 -23.68
CA THR A 510 6.25 -3.66 -23.35
C THR A 510 7.46 -4.14 -22.51
N ILE A 511 7.53 -5.43 -22.18
CA ILE A 511 8.56 -6.04 -21.33
C ILE A 511 9.27 -7.14 -22.14
N GLY A 512 10.23 -6.72 -22.97
CA GLY A 512 11.10 -7.62 -23.71
C GLY A 512 12.06 -8.46 -22.84
N PRO A 513 12.83 -9.38 -23.45
CA PRO A 513 13.25 -10.66 -22.89
C PRO A 513 14.18 -10.49 -21.68
N ALA A 514 13.66 -10.79 -20.49
CA ALA A 514 14.43 -10.98 -19.26
C ALA A 514 13.70 -11.87 -18.23
N ALA A 515 12.44 -12.23 -18.48
CA ALA A 515 11.73 -13.26 -17.71
C ALA A 515 12.17 -14.70 -18.07
N ALA A 516 12.90 -14.89 -19.18
CA ALA A 516 13.35 -16.20 -19.63
C ALA A 516 14.50 -16.82 -18.80
N SER A 517 15.25 -16.05 -17.99
CA SER A 517 16.36 -16.62 -17.20
C SER A 517 15.97 -17.09 -15.79
N LEU A 518 14.71 -16.93 -15.38
CA LEU A 518 14.18 -17.48 -14.12
C LEU A 518 13.66 -18.93 -14.25
N ARG A 519 13.73 -19.53 -15.44
CA ARG A 519 13.37 -20.95 -15.70
C ARG A 519 14.51 -21.96 -15.54
N MET A 520 15.74 -21.54 -15.23
CA MET A 520 16.86 -22.48 -15.00
C MET A 520 17.26 -22.53 -13.53
N GLY A 521 16.71 -23.48 -12.80
CA GLY A 521 17.07 -23.71 -11.41
C GLY A 521 16.31 -24.86 -10.72
N VAL A 522 15.81 -25.84 -11.48
CA VAL A 522 15.33 -27.11 -10.91
C VAL A 522 15.69 -28.22 -11.90
N GLY A 523 16.68 -29.03 -11.53
CA GLY A 523 16.95 -30.33 -12.16
C GLY A 523 18.26 -30.40 -12.95
N GLU A 524 19.39 -30.64 -12.28
CA GLU A 524 20.41 -31.58 -12.77
C GLU A 524 21.38 -31.96 -11.64
N ILE A 525 20.99 -32.98 -10.88
CA ILE A 525 21.93 -33.91 -10.23
C ILE A 525 21.48 -35.30 -10.66
N VAL A 526 22.08 -35.83 -11.74
CA VAL A 526 22.46 -37.22 -12.06
C VAL A 526 23.15 -37.11 -13.44
N GLY A 527 24.33 -37.62 -13.78
CA GLY A 527 25.36 -38.43 -13.15
C GLY A 527 26.52 -38.55 -14.17
N ARG A 528 27.75 -38.71 -13.68
CA ARG A 528 28.91 -39.05 -14.52
C ARG A 528 28.72 -40.45 -15.14
N GLY A 529 28.99 -40.60 -16.44
CA GLY A 529 29.06 -41.92 -17.07
C GLY A 529 29.31 -41.90 -18.58
N VAL A 530 30.59 -41.81 -18.95
CA VAL A 530 31.28 -42.40 -20.12
C VAL A 530 30.43 -42.96 -21.28
N GLY A 531 30.60 -42.36 -22.47
CA GLY A 531 30.95 -43.05 -23.74
C GLY A 531 29.87 -43.75 -24.57
N GLY A 532 29.84 -43.41 -25.86
CA GLY A 532 29.32 -44.29 -26.93
C GLY A 532 28.14 -43.70 -27.71
N GLY A 533 28.25 -43.67 -29.03
CA GLY A 533 27.31 -43.00 -29.94
C GLY A 533 26.07 -43.82 -30.31
N GLY A 534 25.22 -43.23 -31.17
CA GLY A 534 24.12 -43.94 -31.82
C GLY A 534 22.82 -43.12 -31.95
N ASP A 535 22.60 -42.60 -33.16
CA ASP A 535 21.37 -42.45 -33.93
C ASP A 535 20.00 -42.02 -33.34
N VAL A 536 19.51 -40.90 -33.92
CA VAL A 536 18.21 -40.63 -34.63
C VAL A 536 16.85 -40.95 -33.95
N TRP A 537 15.87 -40.10 -34.35
CA TRP A 537 14.40 -40.12 -34.22
C TRP A 537 13.89 -39.28 -33.03
N GLY A 538 13.05 -38.25 -33.17
CA GLY A 538 12.07 -37.91 -34.21
C GLY A 538 10.74 -37.64 -33.49
N GLY A 539 10.34 -36.37 -33.31
CA GLY A 539 9.09 -36.07 -32.60
C GLY A 539 8.74 -34.58 -32.61
N ARG A 540 7.57 -34.28 -33.18
CA ARG A 540 7.11 -32.97 -33.65
C ARG A 540 6.80 -31.97 -32.52
N VAL A 541 7.19 -30.73 -32.76
CA VAL A 541 6.65 -29.52 -32.13
C VAL A 541 5.37 -29.11 -32.88
N LYS A 542 4.31 -28.72 -32.16
CA LYS A 542 3.22 -27.89 -32.67
C LYS A 542 3.07 -26.69 -31.74
N TYR A 543 2.91 -25.53 -32.38
CA TYR A 543 2.90 -24.17 -31.83
C TYR A 543 1.85 -23.92 -30.75
#